data_AF-A0A1A7VXV6-F1
#
_entry.id   AF-A0A1A7VXV6-F1
#
_cell.length_a   1.000
_cell.length_b   1.000
_cell.length_c   1.000
_cell.angle_alpha   90.00
_cell.angle_beta   90.00
_cell.angle_gamma   90.00
#
_symmetry.space_group_name_H-M   'P 1'
#
loop_
_entity.id
_entity.type
_entity.pdbx_description
1 polymer ?
#
loop_
_entity_poly.entity_id
_entity_poly.type
_entity_poly.pdbx_seq_one_letter_code
_entity_poly.pdbx_strand_id
1 'polypeptide(L)'
;MTTANSGLLEEWLKNFAIDAAQTSQASQTVDDATAAKKITEEMKKDLNKEFDELGKWLTRPESNEIHKFCHDEVDWGGGGSQYEKVLCEGLAEIKYFMNGVETKKAGKGRSGNDEEAQITKLTNGKAYTRCIVGAVALSEIYGDHCKLKEVVERVQEKVTDGVEDKLRNHLEDQGYGNQLNTCQGITMEQLFIGKSILGSTIKEWTKQKRSMGVNGGWRVGRQWTERWPQVCGGKGKQMNAQYLQGLRKESAQHMTKFLKVGDDNMSSKTTTDGKPTLEEILTEEGYTISQDKLTKVLQVLADNTGSAVTVDPSNLTTLMQTLEAISKESHGKYYILITSLHP
;
A
#
# COMPACT_ATOMS: atom_id res chain seq x y z
N MET A 1 -24.48 4.74 12.81
CA MET A 1 -23.61 5.84 12.31
C MET A 1 -22.72 5.25 11.23
N THR A 2 -23.08 5.31 9.96
CA THR A 2 -22.33 4.64 8.88
C THR A 2 -22.69 5.30 7.56
N THR A 3 -21.79 6.10 6.97
CA THR A 3 -21.85 6.51 5.54
C THR A 3 -20.72 7.41 5.01
N ALA A 4 -19.65 7.76 5.77
CA ALA A 4 -18.67 8.72 5.24
C ALA A 4 -17.56 8.13 4.34
N ASN A 5 -17.19 6.85 4.48
CA ASN A 5 -15.93 6.33 3.91
C ASN A 5 -16.09 5.22 2.85
N SER A 6 -17.32 4.91 2.40
CA SER A 6 -17.54 3.96 1.30
C SER A 6 -17.10 4.49 -0.06
N GLY A 7 -17.02 5.83 -0.24
CA GLY A 7 -16.89 6.47 -1.56
C GLY A 7 -15.70 6.02 -2.40
N LEU A 8 -14.51 5.78 -1.81
CA LEU A 8 -13.33 5.34 -2.56
C LEU A 8 -13.50 3.93 -3.16
N LEU A 9 -13.80 2.95 -2.31
CA LEU A 9 -14.04 1.58 -2.71
C LEU A 9 -15.28 1.47 -3.60
N GLU A 10 -16.34 2.19 -3.26
CA GLU A 10 -17.59 2.22 -4.01
C GLU A 10 -17.39 2.72 -5.43
N GLU A 11 -16.71 3.85 -5.62
CA GLU A 11 -16.43 4.40 -6.94
C GLU A 11 -15.47 3.50 -7.73
N TRP A 12 -14.47 2.91 -7.05
CA TRP A 12 -13.60 1.92 -7.66
C TRP A 12 -14.39 0.71 -8.18
N LEU A 13 -15.29 0.16 -7.37
CA LEU A 13 -16.11 -0.98 -7.74
C LEU A 13 -17.15 -0.64 -8.84
N LYS A 14 -17.69 0.58 -8.83
CA LYS A 14 -18.57 1.08 -9.90
C LYS A 14 -17.87 1.15 -11.26
N ASN A 15 -16.58 1.48 -11.29
CA ASN A 15 -15.81 1.48 -12.55
C ASN A 15 -15.76 0.07 -13.18
N PHE A 16 -15.74 -0.99 -12.38
CA PHE A 16 -15.79 -2.37 -12.91
C PHE A 16 -17.15 -2.75 -13.49
N ALA A 17 -18.26 -2.26 -12.93
CA ALA A 17 -19.59 -2.49 -13.51
C ALA A 17 -19.71 -1.89 -14.92
N ILE A 18 -19.01 -0.79 -15.18
CA ILE A 18 -18.98 -0.12 -16.49
C ILE A 18 -18.13 -0.92 -17.48
N ASP A 19 -16.92 -1.33 -17.08
CA ASP A 19 -15.99 -2.07 -17.95
C ASP A 19 -16.44 -3.51 -18.25
N ALA A 20 -17.07 -4.18 -17.26
CA ALA A 20 -17.61 -5.53 -17.43
C ALA A 20 -18.87 -5.55 -18.30
N ALA A 21 -19.68 -4.48 -18.30
CA ALA A 21 -20.81 -4.31 -19.20
C ALA A 21 -20.39 -4.08 -20.66
N GLN A 22 -19.24 -3.45 -20.90
CA GLN A 22 -18.69 -3.21 -22.24
C GLN A 22 -18.05 -4.44 -22.88
N THR A 23 -17.65 -5.44 -22.08
CA THR A 23 -16.95 -6.65 -22.54
C THR A 23 -17.86 -7.88 -22.69
N SER A 24 -19.11 -7.83 -22.20
CA SER A 24 -20.10 -8.88 -22.39
C SER A 24 -20.79 -8.80 -23.76
N GLN A 25 -20.56 -9.79 -24.64
CA GLN A 25 -21.47 -10.04 -25.75
C GLN A 25 -22.84 -10.48 -25.20
N ALA A 26 -23.89 -9.81 -25.65
CA ALA A 26 -25.26 -10.03 -25.21
C ALA A 26 -25.76 -11.42 -25.65
N SER A 27 -25.71 -12.43 -24.77
CA SER A 27 -26.61 -13.61 -24.90
C SER A 27 -26.62 -14.65 -23.76
N GLN A 28 -25.94 -14.48 -22.63
CA GLN A 28 -26.05 -15.44 -21.53
C GLN A 28 -26.28 -14.75 -20.18
N THR A 29 -27.28 -15.22 -19.45
CA THR A 29 -27.39 -14.98 -18.00
C THR A 29 -26.13 -15.51 -17.34
N VAL A 30 -25.37 -14.62 -16.71
CA VAL A 30 -24.18 -14.98 -15.93
C VAL A 30 -24.65 -15.31 -14.52
N ASP A 31 -24.24 -16.45 -13.95
CA ASP A 31 -24.54 -16.79 -12.56
C ASP A 31 -23.66 -16.00 -11.58
N ASP A 32 -24.11 -15.86 -10.31
CA ASP A 32 -23.44 -15.09 -9.25
C ASP A 32 -21.97 -15.49 -9.06
N ALA A 33 -21.66 -16.79 -9.17
CA ALA A 33 -20.31 -17.27 -8.95
C ALA A 33 -19.38 -16.89 -10.11
N THR A 34 -19.90 -16.92 -11.35
CA THR A 34 -19.17 -16.45 -12.53
C THR A 34 -18.97 -14.94 -12.51
N ALA A 35 -19.99 -14.17 -12.11
CA ALA A 35 -19.88 -12.71 -11.94
C ALA A 35 -18.85 -12.35 -10.86
N ALA A 36 -18.92 -12.98 -9.69
CA ALA A 36 -17.97 -12.75 -8.59
C ALA A 36 -16.53 -13.08 -8.96
N LYS A 37 -16.30 -14.15 -9.74
CA LYS A 37 -14.97 -14.48 -10.27
C LYS A 37 -14.44 -13.36 -11.15
N LYS A 38 -15.25 -12.85 -12.09
CA LYS A 38 -14.85 -11.75 -12.98
C LYS A 38 -14.53 -10.47 -12.20
N ILE A 39 -15.37 -10.11 -11.22
CA ILE A 39 -15.12 -8.98 -10.32
C ILE A 39 -13.77 -9.16 -9.59
N THR A 40 -13.54 -10.34 -9.03
CA THR A 40 -12.28 -10.66 -8.31
C THR A 40 -11.06 -10.54 -9.24
N GLU A 41 -11.13 -11.06 -10.47
CA GLU A 41 -10.03 -11.02 -11.43
C GLU A 41 -9.73 -9.60 -11.92
N GLU A 42 -10.74 -8.77 -12.17
CA GLU A 42 -10.50 -7.37 -12.55
C GLU A 42 -9.95 -6.54 -11.39
N MET A 43 -10.45 -6.75 -10.17
CA MET A 43 -9.85 -6.14 -8.97
C MET A 43 -8.36 -6.49 -8.83
N LYS A 44 -8.00 -7.77 -9.03
CA LYS A 44 -6.60 -8.21 -9.04
C LYS A 44 -5.80 -7.53 -10.13
N LYS A 45 -6.33 -7.52 -11.36
CA LYS A 45 -5.64 -6.98 -12.52
C LYS A 45 -5.35 -5.49 -12.34
N ASP A 46 -6.33 -4.73 -11.86
CA ASP A 46 -6.18 -3.29 -11.65
C ASP A 46 -5.17 -2.97 -10.53
N LEU A 47 -5.28 -3.66 -9.39
CA LEU A 47 -4.32 -3.51 -8.29
C LEU A 47 -2.90 -3.94 -8.68
N ASN A 48 -2.74 -5.04 -9.41
CA ASN A 48 -1.43 -5.48 -9.90
C ASN A 48 -0.85 -4.51 -10.93
N LYS A 49 -1.69 -3.91 -11.79
CA LYS A 49 -1.25 -2.90 -12.76
C LYS A 49 -0.71 -1.66 -12.06
N GLU A 50 -1.39 -1.16 -11.03
CA GLU A 50 -0.88 -0.05 -10.22
C GLU A 50 0.40 -0.43 -9.47
N PHE A 51 0.51 -1.66 -8.96
CA PHE A 51 1.74 -2.14 -8.34
C PHE A 51 2.90 -2.25 -9.35
N ASP A 52 2.66 -2.70 -10.58
CA ASP A 52 3.67 -2.73 -11.63
C ASP A 52 4.19 -1.33 -11.98
N GLU A 53 3.31 -0.32 -11.92
CA GLU A 53 3.70 1.09 -12.07
C GLU A 53 4.61 1.52 -10.91
N LEU A 54 4.19 1.30 -9.66
CA LEU A 54 5.00 1.61 -8.47
C LEU A 54 6.35 0.86 -8.48
N GLY A 55 6.36 -0.42 -8.88
CA GLY A 55 7.58 -1.22 -8.98
C GLY A 55 8.60 -0.63 -9.96
N LYS A 56 8.15 -0.01 -11.05
CA LYS A 56 9.02 0.73 -11.98
C LYS A 56 9.57 1.98 -11.31
N TRP A 57 8.74 2.73 -10.59
CA TRP A 57 9.16 3.93 -9.87
C TRP A 57 10.24 3.58 -8.84
N LEU A 58 10.08 2.50 -8.07
CA LEU A 58 11.04 2.08 -7.05
C LEU A 58 12.38 1.57 -7.63
N THR A 59 12.40 1.12 -8.89
CA THR A 59 13.59 0.50 -9.51
C THR A 59 14.35 1.41 -10.47
N ARG A 60 13.74 2.50 -10.95
CA ARG A 60 14.46 3.57 -11.68
C ARG A 60 15.33 4.40 -10.73
N PRO A 61 16.23 5.26 -11.24
CA PRO A 61 16.79 6.36 -10.47
C PRO A 61 15.68 7.29 -9.96
N GLU A 62 15.78 7.68 -8.70
CA GLU A 62 15.00 8.71 -8.03
C GLU A 62 15.11 10.06 -8.75
N SER A 63 14.20 11.00 -8.48
CA SER A 63 14.35 12.39 -8.93
C SER A 63 15.42 13.12 -8.13
N ASN A 64 16.04 14.16 -8.71
CA ASN A 64 16.94 15.05 -7.99
C ASN A 64 16.23 15.74 -6.83
N GLU A 65 14.93 16.04 -6.97
CA GLU A 65 14.09 16.56 -5.90
C GLU A 65 14.04 15.60 -4.69
N ILE A 66 13.70 14.32 -4.91
CA ILE A 66 13.66 13.31 -3.85
C ILE A 66 15.06 13.05 -3.28
N HIS A 67 16.08 12.99 -4.15
CA HIS A 67 17.46 12.80 -3.72
C HIS A 67 17.92 13.91 -2.78
N LYS A 68 17.77 15.18 -3.21
CA LYS A 68 18.14 16.36 -2.43
C LYS A 68 17.40 16.39 -1.10
N PHE A 69 16.10 16.08 -1.12
CA PHE A 69 15.31 15.99 0.10
C PHE A 69 15.95 15.02 1.09
N CYS A 70 16.14 13.77 0.68
CA CYS A 70 16.63 12.71 1.56
C CYS A 70 18.11 12.85 1.93
N HIS A 71 18.94 13.46 1.08
CA HIS A 71 20.38 13.56 1.31
C HIS A 71 20.83 14.82 2.04
N ASP A 72 20.16 15.95 1.75
CA ASP A 72 20.63 17.29 2.11
C ASP A 72 19.64 18.04 3.01
N GLU A 73 18.34 17.78 2.88
CA GLU A 73 17.30 18.54 3.60
C GLU A 73 16.85 17.85 4.89
N VAL A 74 16.83 16.51 4.94
CA VAL A 74 16.57 15.74 6.17
C VAL A 74 17.77 15.82 7.11
N ASP A 75 17.52 16.18 8.38
CA ASP A 75 18.56 16.17 9.41
C ASP A 75 18.74 14.75 9.97
N TRP A 76 19.88 14.16 9.64
CA TRP A 76 20.26 12.83 10.08
C TRP A 76 21.10 12.81 11.37
N GLY A 77 21.33 13.96 12.03
CA GLY A 77 22.04 14.01 13.31
C GLY A 77 23.48 13.46 13.24
N GLY A 78 24.21 13.80 12.18
CA GLY A 78 25.56 13.29 11.90
C GLY A 78 25.82 12.92 10.43
N GLY A 79 25.04 13.48 9.50
CA GLY A 79 25.22 13.27 8.06
C GLY A 79 24.53 12.03 7.49
N GLY A 80 23.99 11.14 8.33
CA GLY A 80 23.13 10.01 7.97
C GLY A 80 23.82 8.90 7.19
N SER A 81 23.50 7.65 7.50
CA SER A 81 24.01 6.54 6.71
C SER A 81 23.40 6.58 5.30
N GLN A 82 24.17 6.11 4.32
CA GLN A 82 23.64 5.89 2.97
C GLN A 82 22.43 4.94 2.96
N TYR A 83 22.29 4.09 3.97
CA TYR A 83 21.16 3.19 4.11
C TYR A 83 19.87 3.94 4.46
N GLU A 84 19.92 4.84 5.44
CA GLU A 84 18.77 5.67 5.85
C GLU A 84 18.30 6.61 4.74
N LYS A 85 19.25 7.25 4.05
CA LYS A 85 18.95 8.15 2.93
C LYS A 85 18.22 7.44 1.79
N VAL A 86 18.68 6.25 1.42
CA VAL A 86 18.04 5.48 0.33
C VAL A 86 16.72 4.86 0.76
N LEU A 87 16.55 4.55 2.05
CA LEU A 87 15.23 4.21 2.58
C LEU A 87 14.28 5.40 2.48
N CYS A 88 14.71 6.61 2.84
CA CYS A 88 13.91 7.82 2.66
C CYS A 88 13.44 7.98 1.21
N GLU A 89 14.30 7.76 0.22
CA GLU A 89 13.92 7.91 -1.19
C GLU A 89 12.87 6.88 -1.62
N GLY A 90 12.97 5.63 -1.12
CA GLY A 90 11.95 4.61 -1.36
C GLY A 90 10.60 4.98 -0.76
N LEU A 91 10.58 5.52 0.46
CA LEU A 91 9.37 5.98 1.13
C LEU A 91 8.78 7.22 0.42
N ALA A 92 9.61 8.16 0.01
CA ALA A 92 9.21 9.34 -0.74
C ALA A 92 8.55 8.94 -2.06
N GLU A 93 9.12 8.03 -2.86
CA GLU A 93 8.47 7.55 -4.09
C GLU A 93 7.09 6.94 -3.85
N ILE A 94 6.93 6.14 -2.80
CA ILE A 94 5.62 5.57 -2.46
C ILE A 94 4.62 6.69 -2.15
N LYS A 95 5.04 7.69 -1.37
CA LYS A 95 4.19 8.84 -1.04
C LYS A 95 3.85 9.67 -2.29
N TYR A 96 4.82 9.92 -3.18
CA TYR A 96 4.61 10.62 -4.45
C TYR A 96 3.63 9.85 -5.37
N PHE A 97 3.82 8.54 -5.48
CA PHE A 97 2.95 7.65 -6.22
C PHE A 97 1.51 7.72 -5.70
N MET A 98 1.32 7.60 -4.38
CA MET A 98 0.00 7.68 -3.74
C MET A 98 -0.72 8.99 -4.03
N ASN A 99 0.02 10.08 -4.22
CA ASN A 99 -0.51 11.43 -4.42
C ASN A 99 -0.64 11.85 -5.89
N GLY A 100 -0.35 10.95 -6.85
CA GLY A 100 -0.50 11.29 -8.26
C GLY A 100 0.65 12.08 -8.85
N VAL A 101 1.80 12.20 -8.16
CA VAL A 101 2.91 13.07 -8.58
C VAL A 101 4.08 12.21 -9.03
N GLU A 102 4.38 12.20 -10.33
CA GLU A 102 5.59 11.55 -10.84
C GLU A 102 6.71 12.59 -11.05
N THR A 103 7.80 12.43 -10.31
CA THR A 103 9.07 13.11 -10.61
C THR A 103 10.12 12.08 -11.01
N LYS A 104 10.98 12.42 -11.98
CA LYS A 104 12.07 11.53 -12.42
C LYS A 104 13.24 12.31 -13.01
N LYS A 105 14.46 11.80 -12.81
CA LYS A 105 15.69 12.37 -13.40
C LYS A 105 15.63 12.35 -14.92
N ALA A 106 15.93 13.49 -15.54
CA ALA A 106 16.03 13.60 -16.99
C ALA A 106 17.25 12.84 -17.55
N GLY A 107 17.30 12.70 -18.88
CA GLY A 107 18.45 12.11 -19.57
C GLY A 107 18.69 10.65 -19.21
N LYS A 108 17.61 9.89 -18.95
CA LYS A 108 17.66 8.48 -18.52
C LYS A 108 18.41 8.29 -17.19
N GLY A 109 18.24 9.22 -16.24
CA GLY A 109 18.83 9.11 -14.91
C GLY A 109 20.25 9.66 -14.76
N ARG A 110 20.77 10.39 -15.76
CA ARG A 110 22.13 10.96 -15.75
C ARG A 110 22.16 12.48 -15.64
N SER A 111 21.01 13.13 -15.73
CA SER A 111 20.90 14.58 -15.64
C SER A 111 20.94 15.06 -14.18
N GLY A 112 21.57 16.22 -13.96
CA GLY A 112 21.45 16.97 -12.71
C GLY A 112 20.10 17.69 -12.55
N ASN A 113 19.24 17.62 -13.58
CA ASN A 113 17.89 18.17 -13.59
C ASN A 113 16.85 17.05 -13.72
N ASP A 114 15.64 17.31 -13.20
CA ASP A 114 14.47 16.45 -13.38
C ASP A 114 13.70 16.77 -14.66
N GLU A 115 12.92 15.80 -15.13
CA GLU A 115 11.87 16.06 -16.11
C GLU A 115 10.73 16.86 -15.45
N GLU A 116 9.91 17.52 -16.26
CA GLU A 116 8.70 18.17 -15.77
C GLU A 116 7.79 17.16 -15.05
N ALA A 117 7.36 17.52 -13.84
CA ALA A 117 6.54 16.65 -13.01
C ALA A 117 5.24 16.28 -13.73
N GLN A 118 4.91 14.99 -13.76
CA GLN A 118 3.66 14.52 -14.36
C GLN A 118 2.63 14.34 -13.26
N ILE A 119 1.58 15.16 -13.29
CA ILE A 119 0.54 15.19 -12.25
C ILE A 119 -0.71 14.47 -12.76
N THR A 120 -1.05 13.37 -12.10
CA THR A 120 -2.26 12.60 -12.34
C THR A 120 -3.36 13.07 -11.39
N LYS A 121 -4.47 13.55 -11.96
CA LYS A 121 -5.69 13.78 -11.19
C LYS A 121 -6.22 12.45 -10.65
N LEU A 122 -6.39 12.37 -9.33
CA LEU A 122 -6.93 11.19 -8.67
C LEU A 122 -8.46 11.27 -8.60
N THR A 123 -9.14 10.41 -9.38
CA THR A 123 -10.53 10.05 -9.11
C THR A 123 -10.60 9.21 -7.84
N ASN A 124 -11.77 9.05 -7.21
CA ASN A 124 -11.84 8.26 -5.97
C ASN A 124 -11.42 6.80 -6.22
N GLY A 125 -11.76 6.25 -7.39
CA GLY A 125 -11.31 4.91 -7.79
C GLY A 125 -9.79 4.79 -7.95
N LYS A 126 -9.14 5.77 -8.59
CA LYS A 126 -7.68 5.78 -8.75
C LYS A 126 -6.97 6.03 -7.42
N ALA A 127 -7.54 6.89 -6.57
CA ALA A 127 -7.02 7.12 -5.24
C ALA A 127 -7.09 5.84 -4.39
N TYR A 128 -8.21 5.12 -4.43
CA TYR A 128 -8.37 3.84 -3.74
C TYR A 128 -7.21 2.88 -4.06
N THR A 129 -6.98 2.61 -5.35
CA THR A 129 -5.96 1.65 -5.76
C THR A 129 -4.55 2.09 -5.37
N ARG A 130 -4.22 3.37 -5.57
CA ARG A 130 -2.91 3.91 -5.19
C ARG A 130 -2.68 3.89 -3.68
N CYS A 131 -3.69 4.21 -2.87
CA CYS A 131 -3.58 4.14 -1.42
C CYS A 131 -3.38 2.71 -0.92
N ILE A 132 -4.14 1.76 -1.45
CA ILE A 132 -4.02 0.34 -1.10
C ILE A 132 -2.66 -0.22 -1.53
N VAL A 133 -2.26 0.02 -2.79
CA VAL A 133 -0.97 -0.44 -3.31
C VAL A 133 0.18 0.17 -2.52
N GLY A 134 0.14 1.48 -2.25
CA GLY A 134 1.19 2.17 -1.48
C GLY A 134 1.31 1.63 -0.05
N ALA A 135 0.18 1.42 0.64
CA ALA A 135 0.17 0.88 2.01
C ALA A 135 0.73 -0.54 2.10
N VAL A 136 0.26 -1.44 1.23
CA VAL A 136 0.74 -2.83 1.22
C VAL A 136 2.20 -2.88 0.74
N ALA A 137 2.57 -2.09 -0.27
CA ALA A 137 3.94 -2.02 -0.78
C ALA A 137 4.93 -1.56 0.28
N LEU A 138 4.61 -0.51 1.03
CA LEU A 138 5.50 0.00 2.07
C LEU A 138 5.75 -1.06 3.15
N SER A 139 4.68 -1.71 3.63
CA SER A 139 4.80 -2.81 4.60
C SER A 139 5.64 -3.97 4.06
N GLU A 140 5.33 -4.45 2.85
CA GLU A 140 5.96 -5.66 2.32
C GLU A 140 7.40 -5.44 1.84
N ILE A 141 7.70 -4.28 1.27
CA ILE A 141 9.02 -3.95 0.71
C ILE A 141 9.97 -3.40 1.78
N TYR A 142 9.47 -2.60 2.72
CA TYR A 142 10.31 -1.85 3.65
C TYR A 142 10.09 -2.17 5.12
N GLY A 143 8.96 -2.80 5.49
CA GLY A 143 8.59 -3.04 6.89
C GLY A 143 9.62 -3.81 7.72
N ASP A 144 10.47 -4.63 7.10
CA ASP A 144 11.53 -5.40 7.76
C ASP A 144 12.92 -4.73 7.72
N HIS A 145 12.98 -3.43 7.45
CA HIS A 145 14.21 -2.64 7.53
C HIS A 145 14.40 -2.05 8.93
N CYS A 146 15.55 -2.31 9.56
CA CYS A 146 15.81 -1.95 10.96
C CYS A 146 15.86 -0.43 11.27
N LYS A 147 15.92 0.41 10.25
CA LYS A 147 15.95 1.88 10.37
C LYS A 147 14.67 2.54 9.89
N LEU A 148 13.66 1.75 9.50
CA LEU A 148 12.44 2.30 8.91
C LEU A 148 11.75 3.30 9.85
N LYS A 149 11.56 2.94 11.13
CA LYS A 149 11.01 3.83 12.15
C LYS A 149 11.77 5.17 12.22
N GLU A 150 13.09 5.12 12.42
CA GLU A 150 13.92 6.33 12.53
C GLU A 150 13.84 7.19 11.25
N VAL A 151 13.87 6.56 10.08
CA VAL A 151 13.75 7.27 8.80
C VAL A 151 12.40 7.96 8.70
N VAL A 152 11.30 7.28 9.05
CA VAL A 152 9.97 7.88 9.01
C VAL A 152 9.86 9.04 9.99
N GLU A 153 10.34 8.87 11.23
CA GLU A 153 10.33 9.94 12.24
C GLU A 153 11.06 11.19 11.72
N ARG A 154 12.29 11.03 11.20
CA ARG A 154 13.08 12.16 10.68
C ARG A 154 12.48 12.81 9.44
N VAL A 155 11.90 12.02 8.54
CA VAL A 155 11.21 12.54 7.35
C VAL A 155 9.95 13.31 7.75
N GLN A 156 9.27 12.89 8.82
CA GLN A 156 8.07 13.54 9.35
C GLN A 156 8.38 14.79 10.19
N GLU A 157 9.48 14.83 10.94
CA GLU A 157 9.82 15.94 11.85
C GLU A 157 10.02 17.29 11.14
N LYS A 158 10.31 17.30 9.83
CA LYS A 158 10.39 18.50 8.98
C LYS A 158 9.02 18.95 8.43
N VAL A 159 8.02 19.09 9.29
CA VAL A 159 6.62 19.45 8.92
C VAL A 159 6.49 20.79 8.18
N THR A 160 7.50 21.67 8.22
CA THR A 160 7.47 22.98 7.54
C THR A 160 8.16 23.03 6.18
N ASP A 161 8.84 21.96 5.73
CA ASP A 161 9.52 21.88 4.41
C ASP A 161 9.62 20.43 3.90
N GLY A 162 8.64 19.59 4.23
CA GLY A 162 8.74 18.12 4.10
C GLY A 162 8.41 17.58 2.70
N VAL A 163 8.45 16.25 2.53
CA VAL A 163 7.88 15.54 1.36
C VAL A 163 6.48 16.06 1.02
N GLU A 164 5.68 16.36 2.04
CA GLU A 164 4.32 16.85 1.84
C GLU A 164 4.27 18.27 1.26
N ASP A 165 5.21 19.15 1.57
CA ASP A 165 5.21 20.51 1.02
C ASP A 165 5.70 20.53 -0.42
N LYS A 166 6.67 19.67 -0.78
CA LYS A 166 7.04 19.48 -2.18
C LYS A 166 5.85 18.95 -2.99
N LEU A 167 5.14 17.95 -2.46
CA LEU A 167 3.91 17.45 -3.07
C LEU A 167 2.83 18.53 -3.14
N ARG A 168 2.66 19.33 -2.09
CA ARG A 168 1.71 20.44 -2.05
C ARG A 168 1.96 21.42 -3.18
N ASN A 169 3.21 21.83 -3.39
CA ASN A 169 3.56 22.76 -4.47
C ASN A 169 3.16 22.20 -5.84
N HIS A 170 3.52 20.95 -6.14
CA HIS A 170 3.13 20.29 -7.40
C HIS A 170 1.61 20.19 -7.58
N LEU A 171 0.87 19.98 -6.51
CA LEU A 171 -0.57 19.76 -6.54
C LEU A 171 -1.36 21.06 -6.56
N GLU A 172 -0.97 22.07 -5.79
CA GLU A 172 -1.64 23.38 -5.73
C GLU A 172 -1.55 24.11 -7.07
N ASP A 173 -0.40 24.03 -7.75
CA ASP A 173 -0.20 24.59 -9.10
C ASP A 173 -1.19 24.03 -10.14
N GLN A 174 -1.74 22.84 -9.89
CA GLN A 174 -2.72 22.17 -10.76
C GLN A 174 -4.15 22.15 -10.18
N GLY A 175 -4.39 22.79 -9.03
CA GLY A 175 -5.70 22.81 -8.36
C GLY A 175 -6.08 21.47 -7.68
N TYR A 176 -5.09 20.62 -7.37
CA TYR A 176 -5.25 19.28 -6.80
C TYR A 176 -4.76 19.15 -5.34
N GLY A 177 -4.65 20.25 -4.60
CA GLY A 177 -4.10 20.25 -3.23
C GLY A 177 -4.82 19.30 -2.24
N ASN A 178 -6.08 18.95 -2.51
CA ASN A 178 -6.83 17.96 -1.72
C ASN A 178 -6.31 16.51 -1.86
N GLN A 179 -5.49 16.20 -2.87
CA GLN A 179 -4.93 14.85 -3.08
C GLN A 179 -4.02 14.39 -1.94
N LEU A 180 -3.39 15.34 -1.22
CA LEU A 180 -2.47 15.07 -0.09
C LEU A 180 -3.05 14.19 1.02
N ASN A 181 -4.37 14.22 1.18
CA ASN A 181 -5.07 13.56 2.27
C ASN A 181 -6.05 12.49 1.78
N THR A 182 -6.04 12.11 0.50
CA THR A 182 -7.06 11.21 -0.05
C THR A 182 -7.04 9.81 0.58
N CYS A 183 -5.90 9.36 1.11
CA CYS A 183 -5.79 8.05 1.74
C CYS A 183 -6.31 7.98 3.18
N GLN A 184 -6.68 9.10 3.80
CA GLN A 184 -7.21 9.13 5.17
C GLN A 184 -8.55 8.37 5.28
N GLY A 185 -9.30 8.27 4.17
CA GLY A 185 -10.57 7.55 4.11
C GLY A 185 -10.46 6.03 4.05
N ILE A 186 -9.25 5.46 3.93
CA ILE A 186 -9.07 4.00 3.80
C ILE A 186 -9.43 3.30 5.11
N THR A 187 -10.34 2.33 5.04
CA THR A 187 -10.76 1.53 6.21
C THR A 187 -9.93 0.25 6.37
N MET A 188 -10.09 -0.39 7.52
CA MET A 188 -9.47 -1.69 7.83
C MET A 188 -9.92 -2.78 6.85
N GLU A 189 -11.21 -2.84 6.55
CA GLU A 189 -11.79 -3.82 5.63
C GLU A 189 -11.27 -3.63 4.21
N GLN A 190 -11.14 -2.37 3.77
CA GLN A 190 -10.56 -2.01 2.48
C GLN A 190 -9.10 -2.46 2.39
N LEU A 191 -8.31 -2.22 3.44
CA LEU A 191 -6.91 -2.64 3.49
C LEU A 191 -6.76 -4.16 3.56
N PHE A 192 -7.66 -4.84 4.27
CA PHE A 192 -7.71 -6.29 4.36
C PHE A 192 -7.98 -6.96 3.00
N ILE A 193 -8.92 -6.41 2.21
CA ILE A 193 -9.14 -6.85 0.82
C ILE A 193 -7.87 -6.63 0.00
N GLY A 194 -7.32 -5.40 0.05
CA GLY A 194 -6.13 -5.02 -0.70
C GLY A 194 -4.94 -5.93 -0.43
N LYS A 195 -4.64 -6.19 0.85
CA LYS A 195 -3.58 -7.12 1.26
C LYS A 195 -3.86 -8.55 0.85
N SER A 196 -5.10 -9.02 0.94
CA SER A 196 -5.47 -10.38 0.48
C SER A 196 -5.26 -10.57 -1.03
N ILE A 197 -5.40 -9.49 -1.81
CA ILE A 197 -5.14 -9.49 -3.25
C ILE A 197 -3.64 -9.38 -3.55
N LEU A 198 -2.96 -8.40 -2.95
CA LEU A 198 -1.62 -7.97 -3.35
C LEU A 198 -0.46 -8.55 -2.53
N GLY A 199 -0.69 -8.89 -1.26
CA GLY A 199 0.39 -9.14 -0.31
C GLY A 199 1.38 -10.20 -0.78
N SER A 200 0.86 -11.31 -1.31
CA SER A 200 1.72 -12.39 -1.86
C SER A 200 2.50 -11.96 -3.10
N THR A 201 1.88 -11.22 -4.03
CA THR A 201 2.53 -10.70 -5.24
C THR A 201 3.67 -9.75 -4.88
N ILE A 202 3.41 -8.79 -3.99
CA ILE A 202 4.41 -7.79 -3.58
C ILE A 202 5.54 -8.45 -2.81
N LYS A 203 5.24 -9.40 -1.92
CA LYS A 203 6.24 -10.16 -1.17
C LYS A 203 7.17 -10.96 -2.08
N GLU A 204 6.62 -11.63 -3.09
CA GLU A 204 7.42 -12.39 -4.07
C GLU A 204 8.25 -11.45 -4.95
N TRP A 205 7.67 -10.36 -5.45
CA TRP A 205 8.40 -9.32 -6.18
C TRP A 205 9.57 -8.77 -5.36
N THR A 206 9.33 -8.48 -4.08
CA THR A 206 10.33 -7.97 -3.14
C THR A 206 11.47 -8.96 -2.99
N LYS A 207 11.16 -10.24 -2.75
CA LYS A 207 12.14 -11.32 -2.64
C LYS A 207 12.98 -11.44 -3.91
N GLN A 208 12.36 -11.39 -5.09
CA GLN A 208 13.06 -11.43 -6.38
C GLN A 208 14.02 -10.25 -6.53
N LYS A 209 13.56 -9.01 -6.33
CA LYS A 209 14.44 -7.82 -6.39
C LYS A 209 15.57 -7.90 -5.38
N ARG A 210 15.29 -8.33 -4.15
CA ARG A 210 16.30 -8.57 -3.12
C ARG A 210 17.35 -9.59 -3.54
N SER A 211 16.94 -10.72 -4.13
CA SER A 211 17.87 -11.75 -4.59
C SER A 211 18.81 -11.28 -5.72
N MET A 212 18.38 -10.30 -6.51
CA MET A 212 19.16 -9.73 -7.61
C MET A 212 20.22 -8.71 -7.16
N GLY A 213 20.25 -8.34 -5.87
CA GLY A 213 21.19 -7.37 -5.32
C GLY A 213 21.16 -6.04 -6.08
N VAL A 214 22.31 -5.57 -6.57
CA VAL A 214 22.42 -4.31 -7.35
C VAL A 214 21.49 -4.30 -8.58
N ASN A 215 21.30 -5.45 -9.24
CA ASN A 215 20.43 -5.57 -10.41
C ASN A 215 18.93 -5.51 -10.06
N GLY A 216 18.59 -5.66 -8.78
CA GLY A 216 17.22 -5.53 -8.27
C GLY A 216 16.77 -4.09 -8.03
N GLY A 217 17.56 -3.11 -8.44
CA GLY A 217 17.35 -1.71 -8.11
C GLY A 217 17.98 -1.37 -6.76
N TRP A 218 18.57 -0.18 -6.68
CA TRP A 218 19.40 0.21 -5.55
C TRP A 218 18.59 0.50 -4.27
N ARG A 219 17.32 0.92 -4.40
CA ARG A 219 16.37 1.14 -3.30
C ARG A 219 15.78 -0.14 -2.69
N VAL A 220 15.83 -1.26 -3.41
CA VAL A 220 15.23 -2.53 -2.96
C VAL A 220 16.31 -3.59 -2.82
N GLY A 221 16.93 -3.98 -3.93
CA GLY A 221 17.89 -5.08 -3.97
C GLY A 221 19.23 -4.77 -3.30
N ARG A 222 19.84 -3.63 -3.64
CA ARG A 222 21.15 -3.25 -3.07
C ARG A 222 21.06 -2.92 -1.58
N GLN A 223 20.01 -2.20 -1.16
CA GLN A 223 19.79 -1.91 0.26
C GLN A 223 19.72 -3.20 1.06
N TRP A 224 18.97 -4.19 0.58
CA TRP A 224 18.85 -5.47 1.26
C TRP A 224 20.15 -6.27 1.26
N THR A 225 20.80 -6.46 0.13
CA THR A 225 21.92 -7.41 0.03
C THR A 225 23.24 -6.90 0.60
N GLU A 226 23.54 -5.62 0.40
CA GLU A 226 24.85 -5.04 0.76
C GLU A 226 24.78 -4.29 2.09
N ARG A 227 23.78 -3.43 2.26
CA ARG A 227 23.77 -2.43 3.34
C ARG A 227 23.03 -2.90 4.58
N TRP A 228 21.91 -3.63 4.42
CA TRP A 228 21.14 -4.15 5.54
C TRP A 228 22.01 -5.01 6.47
N PRO A 229 22.85 -5.96 6.02
CA PRO A 229 23.69 -6.74 6.94
C PRO A 229 24.73 -5.90 7.68
N GLN A 230 25.19 -4.79 7.08
CA GLN A 230 26.19 -3.92 7.68
C GLN A 230 25.60 -3.04 8.78
N VAL A 231 24.37 -2.56 8.58
CA VAL A 231 23.71 -1.58 9.46
C VAL A 231 22.76 -2.26 10.47
N CYS A 232 22.14 -3.37 10.08
CA CYS A 232 21.10 -4.06 10.87
C CYS A 232 21.60 -5.30 11.62
N GLY A 233 22.91 -5.42 11.85
CA GLY A 233 23.49 -6.44 12.73
C GLY A 233 23.69 -7.82 12.08
N GLY A 234 23.98 -7.87 10.78
CA GLY A 234 24.52 -9.04 10.09
C GLY A 234 23.49 -9.95 9.41
N LYS A 235 23.99 -10.85 8.55
CA LYS A 235 23.17 -11.82 7.78
C LYS A 235 22.36 -12.77 8.66
N GLY A 236 22.84 -13.09 9.87
CA GLY A 236 22.11 -13.94 10.81
C GLY A 236 20.76 -13.34 11.21
N LYS A 237 20.72 -12.04 11.52
CA LYS A 237 19.47 -11.32 11.78
C LYS A 237 18.62 -11.18 10.52
N GLN A 238 19.25 -10.99 9.36
CA GLN A 238 18.56 -10.87 8.08
C GLN A 238 17.79 -12.14 7.70
N MET A 239 18.29 -13.32 8.10
CA MET A 239 17.64 -14.60 7.83
C MET A 239 16.66 -15.03 8.92
N ASN A 240 16.55 -14.26 10.02
CA ASN A 240 15.69 -14.58 11.14
C ASN A 240 14.29 -13.98 10.93
N ALA A 241 13.33 -14.83 10.55
CA ALA A 241 11.95 -14.43 10.30
C ALA A 241 11.28 -13.74 11.51
N GLN A 242 11.55 -14.20 12.74
CA GLN A 242 10.98 -13.59 13.95
C GLN A 242 11.54 -12.19 14.18
N TYR A 243 12.84 -12.00 13.94
CA TYR A 243 13.47 -10.68 14.05
C TYR A 243 12.90 -9.70 13.01
N LEU A 244 12.78 -10.13 11.75
CA LEU A 244 12.19 -9.32 10.69
C LEU A 244 10.72 -8.98 10.98
N GLN A 245 9.95 -9.93 11.53
CA GLN A 245 8.58 -9.68 11.95
C GLN A 245 8.50 -8.67 13.10
N GLY A 246 9.45 -8.72 14.05
CA GLY A 246 9.57 -7.71 15.10
C GLY A 246 9.76 -6.30 14.54
N LEU A 247 10.61 -6.13 13.53
CA LEU A 247 10.83 -4.84 12.86
C LEU A 247 9.57 -4.31 12.18
N ARG A 248 8.79 -5.20 11.55
CA ARG A 248 7.50 -4.85 10.92
C ARG A 248 6.54 -4.28 11.94
N LYS A 249 6.37 -4.96 13.08
CA LYS A 249 5.49 -4.52 14.17
C LYS A 249 5.94 -3.18 14.75
N GLU A 250 7.25 -3.01 15.00
CA GLU A 250 7.80 -1.77 15.54
C GLU A 250 7.56 -0.56 14.62
N SER A 251 7.65 -0.78 13.31
CA SER A 251 7.51 0.30 12.32
C SER A 251 6.05 0.57 11.91
N ALA A 252 5.11 -0.29 12.29
CA ALA A 252 3.76 -0.33 11.73
C ALA A 252 3.01 1.01 11.85
N GLN A 253 2.96 1.58 13.05
CA GLN A 253 2.29 2.86 13.31
C GLN A 253 2.96 4.03 12.56
N HIS A 254 4.30 3.97 12.41
CA HIS A 254 5.04 4.98 11.68
C HIS A 254 4.69 4.91 10.18
N MET A 255 4.58 3.70 9.62
CA MET A 255 4.17 3.49 8.22
C MET A 255 2.77 4.06 7.95
N THR A 256 1.77 3.72 8.77
CA THR A 256 0.38 4.18 8.57
C THR A 256 0.28 5.70 8.68
N LYS A 257 0.96 6.29 9.67
CA LYS A 257 1.04 7.75 9.85
C LYS A 257 1.73 8.45 8.69
N PHE A 258 2.86 7.93 8.21
CA PHE A 258 3.61 8.51 7.08
C PHE A 258 2.76 8.55 5.81
N LEU A 259 2.05 7.46 5.55
CA LEU A 259 1.18 7.33 4.39
C LEU A 259 -0.15 8.08 4.53
N LYS A 260 -0.52 8.50 5.75
CA LYS A 260 -1.85 9.04 6.09
C LYS A 260 -2.97 8.10 5.64
N VAL A 261 -2.81 6.80 5.95
CA VAL A 261 -3.78 5.76 5.62
C VAL A 261 -4.65 5.51 6.84
N GLY A 262 -5.96 5.72 6.66
CA GLY A 262 -6.93 5.67 7.75
C GLY A 262 -6.94 6.90 8.65
N ASP A 263 -7.89 6.91 9.59
CA ASP A 263 -8.02 7.95 10.61
C ASP A 263 -7.17 7.62 11.85
N ASP A 264 -6.74 8.63 12.59
CA ASP A 264 -5.92 8.52 13.81
C ASP A 264 -6.60 7.65 14.90
N ASN A 265 -7.92 7.50 14.83
CA ASN A 265 -8.69 6.63 15.72
C ASN A 265 -8.56 5.13 15.40
N MET A 266 -8.10 4.77 14.20
CA MET A 266 -7.95 3.38 13.73
C MET A 266 -6.52 2.82 13.92
N SER A 267 -5.54 3.68 14.22
CA SER A 267 -4.10 3.38 14.12
C SER A 267 -3.35 3.18 15.45
N SER A 268 -4.01 3.14 16.61
CA SER A 268 -3.28 2.88 17.88
C SER A 268 -4.08 2.41 19.10
N LYS A 269 -5.38 2.18 19.00
CA LYS A 269 -6.15 1.66 20.13
C LYS A 269 -6.39 0.17 19.96
N THR A 270 -5.92 -0.63 20.92
CA THR A 270 -6.48 -1.97 21.19
C THR A 270 -7.99 -1.84 21.13
N THR A 271 -8.60 -2.36 20.08
CA THR A 271 -10.04 -2.20 19.95
C THR A 271 -10.64 -3.04 21.07
N THR A 272 -11.45 -2.41 21.92
CA THR A 272 -12.23 -3.09 22.96
C THR A 272 -13.22 -4.12 22.37
N ASP A 273 -13.32 -4.17 21.03
CA ASP A 273 -14.36 -4.84 20.27
C ASP A 273 -13.81 -6.05 19.47
N GLY A 274 -12.54 -6.43 19.68
CA GLY A 274 -11.90 -7.59 19.06
C GLY A 274 -11.58 -7.44 17.56
N LYS A 275 -11.57 -6.21 17.05
CA LYS A 275 -11.14 -5.86 15.69
C LYS A 275 -9.62 -5.69 15.62
N PRO A 276 -8.97 -6.12 14.51
CA PRO A 276 -7.58 -5.79 14.30
C PRO A 276 -7.39 -4.30 14.04
N THR A 277 -6.19 -3.78 14.28
CA THR A 277 -5.81 -2.42 13.84
C THR A 277 -5.31 -2.42 12.38
N LEU A 278 -5.16 -1.24 11.77
CA LEU A 278 -4.57 -1.11 10.43
C LEU A 278 -3.13 -1.66 10.39
N GLU A 279 -2.37 -1.42 11.45
CA GLU A 279 -1.00 -1.89 11.66
C GLU A 279 -0.93 -3.41 11.67
N GLU A 280 -1.81 -4.06 12.44
CA GLU A 280 -1.90 -5.51 12.50
C GLU A 280 -2.26 -6.09 11.13
N ILE A 281 -3.26 -5.52 10.45
CA ILE A 281 -3.63 -5.93 9.09
C ILE A 281 -2.43 -5.84 8.15
N LEU A 282 -1.65 -4.75 8.17
CA LEU A 282 -0.49 -4.59 7.29
C LEU A 282 0.65 -5.54 7.60
N THR A 283 0.90 -5.84 8.87
CA THR A 283 2.14 -6.51 9.28
C THR A 283 1.99 -8.01 9.53
N GLU A 284 0.82 -8.49 9.92
CA GLU A 284 0.65 -9.90 10.27
C GLU A 284 0.15 -10.72 9.08
N GLU A 285 0.75 -11.89 8.84
CA GLU A 285 0.38 -12.75 7.71
C GLU A 285 -1.04 -13.33 7.86
N GLY A 286 -1.50 -13.48 9.11
CA GLY A 286 -2.83 -14.00 9.45
C GLY A 286 -4.00 -13.13 8.98
N TYR A 287 -3.77 -11.87 8.60
CA TYR A 287 -4.79 -10.99 8.03
C TYR A 287 -4.79 -11.03 6.50
N THR A 288 -4.96 -12.23 5.96
CA THR A 288 -5.24 -12.47 4.56
C THR A 288 -6.30 -13.56 4.41
N ILE A 289 -7.05 -13.55 3.31
CA ILE A 289 -7.93 -14.66 2.94
C ILE A 289 -7.54 -15.28 1.61
N SER A 290 -7.86 -16.56 1.43
CA SER A 290 -7.66 -17.24 0.17
C SER A 290 -8.50 -16.61 -0.95
N GLN A 291 -8.04 -16.77 -2.18
CA GLN A 291 -8.75 -16.27 -3.36
C GLN A 291 -10.17 -16.83 -3.47
N ASP A 292 -10.36 -18.12 -3.16
CA ASP A 292 -11.68 -18.74 -3.14
C ASP A 292 -12.61 -18.10 -2.10
N LYS A 293 -12.09 -17.77 -0.91
CA LYS A 293 -12.87 -17.10 0.13
C LYS A 293 -13.18 -15.65 -0.27
N LEU A 294 -12.23 -14.94 -0.87
CA LEU A 294 -12.44 -13.59 -1.39
C LEU A 294 -13.52 -13.56 -2.47
N THR A 295 -13.47 -14.48 -3.45
CA THR A 295 -14.50 -14.59 -4.48
C THR A 295 -15.87 -14.87 -3.87
N LYS A 296 -15.97 -15.78 -2.89
CA LYS A 296 -17.23 -16.04 -2.17
C LYS A 296 -17.77 -14.80 -1.46
N VAL A 297 -16.91 -14.03 -0.82
CA VAL A 297 -17.31 -12.81 -0.11
C VAL A 297 -17.79 -11.73 -1.09
N LEU A 298 -17.16 -11.63 -2.26
CA LEU A 298 -17.55 -10.68 -3.31
C LEU A 298 -18.81 -11.11 -4.09
N GLN A 299 -19.32 -12.34 -3.91
CA GLN A 299 -20.59 -12.76 -4.53
C GLN A 299 -21.76 -11.86 -4.14
N VAL A 300 -21.73 -11.26 -2.95
CA VAL A 300 -22.78 -10.34 -2.51
C VAL A 300 -22.89 -9.09 -3.39
N LEU A 301 -21.83 -8.76 -4.14
CA LEU A 301 -21.83 -7.62 -5.06
C LEU A 301 -22.33 -7.99 -6.47
N ALA A 302 -22.47 -9.27 -6.78
CA ALA A 302 -22.94 -9.70 -8.09
C ALA A 302 -24.41 -9.35 -8.26
N ASP A 303 -24.72 -8.65 -9.36
CA ASP A 303 -26.08 -8.42 -9.80
C ASP A 303 -26.32 -9.16 -11.12
N ASN A 304 -27.29 -10.08 -11.09
CA ASN A 304 -27.65 -10.93 -12.22
C ASN A 304 -28.99 -10.51 -12.86
N THR A 305 -29.47 -9.29 -12.61
CA THR A 305 -30.73 -8.81 -13.20
C THR A 305 -30.63 -8.57 -14.71
N GLY A 306 -29.46 -8.75 -15.34
CA GLY A 306 -29.23 -8.61 -16.78
C GLY A 306 -28.20 -9.59 -17.38
N SER A 307 -27.90 -9.41 -18.68
CA SER A 307 -26.91 -10.22 -19.42
C SER A 307 -25.45 -9.72 -19.27
N ALA A 308 -25.25 -8.65 -18.51
CA ALA A 308 -23.95 -8.03 -18.23
C ALA A 308 -23.56 -8.29 -16.77
N VAL A 309 -22.26 -8.36 -16.50
CA VAL A 309 -21.77 -8.41 -15.11
C VAL A 309 -21.85 -7.00 -14.54
N THR A 310 -22.77 -6.79 -13.62
CA THR A 310 -22.91 -5.52 -12.90
C THR A 310 -22.53 -5.71 -11.43
N VAL A 311 -22.05 -4.62 -10.83
CA VAL A 311 -21.84 -4.52 -9.38
C VAL A 311 -23.04 -3.80 -8.80
N ASP A 312 -23.70 -4.38 -7.80
CA ASP A 312 -24.71 -3.69 -7.00
C ASP A 312 -24.04 -2.96 -5.82
N PRO A 313 -23.88 -1.62 -5.89
CA PRO A 313 -23.23 -0.87 -4.83
C PRO A 313 -24.07 -0.83 -3.54
N SER A 314 -25.37 -1.13 -3.60
CA SER A 314 -26.22 -1.17 -2.40
C SER A 314 -25.80 -2.28 -1.43
N ASN A 315 -25.15 -3.33 -1.94
CA ASN A 315 -24.63 -4.45 -1.15
C ASN A 315 -23.25 -4.20 -0.53
N LEU A 316 -22.65 -3.02 -0.74
CA LEU A 316 -21.34 -2.67 -0.14
C LEU A 316 -21.36 -2.71 1.38
N THR A 317 -22.46 -2.29 2.00
CA THR A 317 -22.59 -2.35 3.46
C THR A 317 -22.50 -3.80 3.95
N THR A 318 -23.19 -4.72 3.28
CA THR A 318 -23.16 -6.15 3.58
C THR A 318 -21.78 -6.75 3.37
N LEU A 319 -21.10 -6.36 2.29
CA LEU A 319 -19.70 -6.74 2.04
C LEU A 319 -18.79 -6.30 3.19
N MET A 320 -18.85 -5.03 3.59
CA MET A 320 -18.00 -4.49 4.66
C MET A 320 -18.26 -5.22 6.00
N GLN A 321 -19.51 -5.49 6.34
CA GLN A 321 -19.87 -6.25 7.55
C GLN A 321 -19.32 -7.69 7.51
N THR A 322 -19.39 -8.34 6.35
CA THR A 322 -18.86 -9.70 6.16
C THR A 322 -17.35 -9.73 6.35
N LEU A 323 -16.64 -8.76 5.78
CA LEU A 323 -15.19 -8.63 5.91
C LEU A 323 -14.77 -8.31 7.35
N GLU A 324 -15.52 -7.46 8.05
CA GLU A 324 -15.30 -7.18 9.47
C GLU A 324 -15.43 -8.45 10.31
N ALA A 325 -16.44 -9.28 10.05
CA ALA A 325 -16.61 -10.54 10.78
C ALA A 325 -15.42 -11.50 10.54
N ILE A 326 -14.94 -11.58 9.30
CA ILE A 326 -13.80 -12.41 8.94
C ILE A 326 -12.50 -11.89 9.57
N SER A 327 -12.29 -10.57 9.61
CA SER A 327 -11.09 -9.98 10.20
C SER A 327 -11.05 -10.20 11.71
N LYS A 328 -12.20 -10.07 12.41
CA LYS A 328 -12.36 -10.43 13.83
C LYS A 328 -12.07 -11.90 14.10
N GLU A 329 -12.60 -12.81 13.28
CA GLU A 329 -12.31 -14.25 13.42
C GLU A 329 -10.81 -14.53 13.27
N SER A 330 -10.17 -13.89 12.30
CA SER A 330 -8.72 -14.02 12.04
C SER A 330 -7.91 -13.47 13.20
N HIS A 331 -8.33 -12.33 13.77
CA HIS A 331 -7.73 -11.72 14.96
C HIS A 331 -7.85 -12.66 16.17
N GLY A 332 -9.03 -13.21 16.45
CA GLY A 332 -9.21 -14.17 17.55
C GLY A 332 -8.31 -15.41 17.44
N LYS A 333 -8.20 -16.01 16.24
CA LYS A 333 -7.29 -17.15 16.00
C LYS A 333 -5.83 -16.78 16.21
N TYR A 334 -5.42 -15.61 15.74
CA TYR A 334 -4.03 -15.14 15.87
C TYR A 334 -3.62 -14.97 17.34
N TYR A 335 -4.47 -14.35 18.16
CA TYR A 335 -4.20 -14.15 19.59
C TYR A 335 -4.23 -15.46 20.41
N ILE A 336 -5.06 -16.43 20.03
CA ILE A 336 -5.03 -17.79 20.65
C ILE A 336 -3.72 -18.51 20.33
N LEU A 337 -3.23 -18.39 19.09
CA LEU A 337 -1.96 -19.01 18.67
C LEU A 337 -0.75 -18.38 19.38
N ILE A 338 -0.74 -17.06 19.58
CA ILE A 338 0.35 -16.39 20.30
C ILE A 338 0.37 -16.79 21.79
N THR A 339 -0.79 -16.79 22.44
CA THR A 339 -0.88 -17.12 23.88
C THR A 339 -0.57 -18.58 24.19
N SER A 340 -0.81 -19.49 23.24
CA SER A 340 -0.43 -20.91 23.38
C SER A 340 1.04 -21.22 23.08
N LEU A 341 1.78 -20.28 22.45
CA LEU A 341 3.21 -20.42 22.14
C LEU A 341 4.14 -19.77 23.18
N HIS A 342 3.61 -19.02 24.15
CA HIS A 342 4.35 -18.45 25.28
C HIS A 342 3.66 -18.81 26.62
N PRO A 343 3.85 -20.02 27.16
CA PRO A 343 3.49 -20.36 28.54
C PRO A 343 4.45 -19.75 29.57
#